data_AF-A0A6I3SQ34-F1
#
_entry.id   AF-A0A6I3SQ34-F1
#
_cell.length_a   1.000
_cell.length_b   1.000
_cell.length_c   1.000
_cell.angle_alpha   90.00
_cell.angle_beta   90.00
_cell.angle_gamma   90.00
#
_symmetry.space_group_name_H-M   'P 1'
#
loop_
_entity.id
_entity.type
_entity.pdbx_description
1 polymer ?
#
loop_
_entity_poly.entity_id
_entity_poly.type
_entity_poly.pdbx_seq_one_letter_code
_entity_poly.pdbx_strand_id
1 'polypeptide(L)' 'MEEEIELNRDPMTILMDYTNHCEKTVNELQQFIDQANASGLKVPNEVQYLLEDKNREFKSMTSTLAKVQAREHQLQ' A
#
# COMPACT_ATOMS: atom_id res chain seq x y z
N MET A 1 13.86 -8.46 -16.19
CA MET A 1 13.52 -9.55 -15.26
C MET A 1 12.03 -9.37 -15.04
N GLU A 2 11.25 -10.02 -15.91
CA GLU A 2 9.80 -9.91 -15.93
C GLU A 2 9.27 -10.70 -14.74
N GLU A 3 8.51 -10.05 -13.86
CA GLU A 3 7.86 -10.70 -12.73
C GLU A 3 6.83 -11.69 -13.29
N GLU A 4 7.17 -12.98 -13.26
CA GLU A 4 6.20 -14.05 -13.43
C GLU A 4 5.11 -13.86 -12.38
N ILE A 5 3.92 -13.48 -12.84
CA ILE A 5 2.71 -13.55 -12.04
C ILE A 5 2.44 -15.04 -11.83
N GLU A 6 3.01 -15.61 -10.77
CA GLU A 6 2.72 -16.96 -10.33
C GLU A 6 1.22 -17.08 -10.03
N LEU A 7 0.47 -17.58 -11.00
CA LEU A 7 -0.98 -17.85 -10.94
C LEU A 7 -1.38 -18.89 -9.88
N ASN A 8 -0.45 -19.33 -9.03
CA ASN A 8 -0.64 -20.28 -7.93
C ASN A 8 -0.43 -19.68 -6.53
N ARG A 9 -0.27 -18.35 -6.40
CA ARG A 9 -0.13 -17.73 -5.08
C ARG A 9 -1.43 -17.81 -4.31
N ASP A 10 -1.30 -18.25 -3.05
CA ASP A 10 -2.37 -18.24 -2.07
C ASP A 10 -3.01 -16.82 -1.98
N PRO A 11 -4.34 -16.67 -2.05
CA PRO A 11 -5.01 -15.37 -2.04
C PRO A 11 -4.63 -14.49 -0.85
N MET A 12 -4.32 -15.10 0.30
CA MET A 12 -3.89 -14.38 1.50
C MET A 12 -2.48 -13.80 1.31
N THR A 13 -1.57 -14.57 0.72
CA THR A 13 -0.24 -14.09 0.29
C THR A 13 -0.34 -12.94 -0.71
N ILE A 14 -1.21 -13.02 -1.72
CA ILE A 14 -1.42 -11.93 -2.69
C ILE A 14 -1.90 -10.66 -1.99
N LEU A 15 -2.87 -10.79 -1.07
CA LEU A 15 -3.42 -9.65 -0.34
C LEU A 15 -2.38 -9.02 0.58
N MET A 16 -1.55 -9.83 1.24
CA MET A 16 -0.42 -9.34 2.04
C MET A 16 0.60 -8.59 1.19
N ASP A 17 1.06 -9.19 0.09
CA ASP A 17 2.05 -8.58 -0.82
C ASP A 17 1.54 -7.23 -1.34
N TYR A 18 0.28 -7.19 -1.76
CA TYR A 18 -0.34 -5.96 -2.24
C TYR A 18 -0.50 -4.90 -1.14
N THR A 19 -0.90 -5.30 0.07
CA THR A 19 -0.99 -4.39 1.22
C THR A 19 0.37 -3.77 1.54
N ASN A 20 1.44 -4.58 1.52
CA ASN A 20 2.81 -4.13 1.74
C ASN A 20 3.28 -3.19 0.63
N HIS A 21 2.90 -3.46 -0.63
CA HIS A 21 3.20 -2.57 -1.75
C HIS A 21 2.56 -1.19 -1.56
N CYS A 22 1.26 -1.15 -1.21
CA CYS A 22 0.57 0.10 -0.92
C CYS A 22 1.22 0.88 0.24
N GLU A 23 1.61 0.20 1.32
CA GLU A 23 2.33 0.81 2.44
C GLU A 23 3.64 1.46 2.00
N LYS A 24 4.44 0.71 1.22
CA LYS A 24 5.71 1.20 0.69
C LYS A 24 5.52 2.45 -0.16
N THR A 25 4.55 2.44 -1.07
CA THR A 25 4.24 3.61 -1.91
C THR A 25 3.83 4.82 -1.09
N VAL A 26 2.99 4.64 -0.06
CA VAL A 26 2.61 5.73 0.86
C VAL A 26 3.84 6.32 1.54
N ASN A 27 4.73 5.46 2.06
CA ASN A 27 5.94 5.89 2.75
C ASN A 27 6.90 6.64 1.82
N GLU A 28 7.10 6.16 0.59
CA GLU A 28 7.95 6.83 -0.41
C GLU A 28 7.40 8.20 -0.81
N LEU A 29 6.08 8.32 -1.01
CA LEU A 29 5.42 9.59 -1.29
C LEU A 29 5.53 10.58 -0.14
N GLN A 30 5.35 10.11 1.10
CA GLN A 30 5.52 10.95 2.29
C GLN A 30 6.96 11.45 2.40
N GLN A 31 7.96 10.57 2.23
CA GLN A 31 9.37 10.95 2.25
C GLN A 31 9.72 11.96 1.16
N PHE A 32 9.18 11.79 -0.05
CA PHE A 32 9.36 12.75 -1.15
C PHE A 32 8.80 14.13 -0.77
N ILE A 33 7.59 14.18 -0.20
CA ILE A 33 6.94 15.42 0.25
C ILE A 33 7.78 16.09 1.34
N ASP A 34 8.25 15.32 2.32
CA ASP A 34 9.05 15.84 3.42
C ASP A 34 10.38 16.42 2.92
N GLN A 35 11.05 15.74 1.98
CA GLN A 35 12.29 16.23 1.35
C GLN A 35 12.05 17.50 0.52
N ALA A 36 10.96 17.56 -0.25
CA ALA A 36 10.60 18.74 -1.02
C ALA A 36 10.34 19.94 -0.10
N ASN A 37 9.55 19.73 0.97
CA ASN A 37 9.26 20.76 1.97
C ASN A 37 10.53 21.23 2.69
N ALA A 38 11.40 20.31 3.11
CA ALA A 38 12.69 20.63 3.74
C ALA A 38 13.61 21.44 2.81
N SER A 39 13.49 21.23 1.50
CA SER A 39 14.25 21.96 0.47
C SER A 39 13.59 23.28 0.04
N GLY A 40 12.45 23.64 0.63
CA GLY A 40 11.66 24.82 0.24
C GLY A 40 11.01 24.70 -1.15
N LEU A 41 10.93 23.50 -1.70
CA LEU A 41 10.29 23.22 -2.98
C LEU A 41 8.78 23.06 -2.80
N LYS A 42 8.01 23.56 -3.76
CA LYS A 42 6.56 23.35 -3.79
C LYS A 42 6.26 21.94 -4.28
N VAL A 43 5.56 21.16 -3.47
CA VAL A 43 5.01 19.86 -3.86
C VAL A 43 3.83 20.07 -4.83
N PRO A 44 3.83 19.44 -6.02
CA PRO A 44 2.68 19.48 -6.92
C PRO A 44 1.42 18.88 -6.26
N ASN A 45 0.25 19.45 -6.55
CA ASN A 45 -1.02 18.98 -5.96
C ASN A 45 -1.30 17.53 -6.35
N GLU A 46 -0.87 17.12 -7.53
CA GLU A 46 -0.99 15.75 -8.05
C GLU A 46 -0.30 14.73 -7.14
N VAL A 47 0.84 15.10 -6.54
CA VAL A 47 1.56 14.23 -5.59
C VAL A 47 0.80 14.11 -4.27
N GLN A 48 0.18 15.20 -3.82
CA GLN A 48 -0.67 15.17 -2.62
C GLN A 48 -1.91 14.30 -2.84
N TYR A 49 -2.59 14.46 -3.98
CA TYR A 49 -3.73 13.61 -4.34
C TYR A 49 -3.33 12.15 -4.47
N LEU A 50 -2.18 11.86 -5.06
CA LEU A 50 -1.67 10.49 -5.15
C LEU A 50 -1.40 9.89 -3.75
N LEU A 51 -0.82 10.67 -2.83
CA LEU A 51 -0.62 10.21 -1.44
C LEU A 51 -1.96 9.94 -0.74
N GLU A 52 -2.96 10.81 -0.92
CA GLU A 52 -4.29 10.62 -0.34
C GLU A 52 -4.99 9.37 -0.89
N ASP A 53 -4.92 9.16 -2.19
CA ASP A 53 -5.48 8.00 -2.87
C ASP A 53 -4.82 6.69 -2.39
N LYS A 54 -3.48 6.65 -2.40
CA LYS A 54 -2.72 5.47 -1.94
C LYS A 54 -2.92 5.19 -0.45
N ASN A 55 -3.08 6.22 0.38
CA ASN A 55 -3.46 6.04 1.79
C ASN A 55 -4.86 5.42 1.95
N ARG A 56 -5.82 5.81 1.12
CA ARG A 56 -7.17 5.24 1.14
C ARG A 56 -7.16 3.78 0.73
N GLU A 57 -6.43 3.47 -0.34
CA GLU A 57 -6.22 2.11 -0.83
C GLU A 57 -5.56 1.23 0.24
N PHE A 58 -4.45 1.69 0.83
CA PHE A 58 -3.76 1.01 1.91
C PHE A 58 -4.71 0.69 3.08
N LYS A 59 -5.44 1.69 3.60
CA LYS A 59 -6.41 1.48 4.70
C LYS A 59 -7.49 0.45 4.35
N SER A 60 -7.98 0.47 3.12
CA SER A 60 -8.97 -0.49 2.63
C SER A 60 -8.41 -1.91 2.61
N MET A 61 -7.18 -2.07 2.12
CA MET A 61 -6.49 -3.36 2.05
C MET A 61 -6.14 -3.90 3.44
N THR A 62 -5.59 -3.07 4.33
CA THR A 62 -5.34 -3.45 5.73
C THR A 62 -6.63 -3.90 6.43
N SER A 63 -7.75 -3.22 6.21
CA SER A 63 -9.04 -3.65 6.78
C SER A 63 -9.51 -4.98 6.21
N THR A 64 -9.31 -5.20 4.91
CA THR A 64 -9.68 -6.47 4.25
C THR A 64 -8.81 -7.61 4.76
N LEU A 65 -7.49 -7.39 4.86
CA LEU A 65 -6.52 -8.35 5.37
C LEU A 65 -6.88 -8.78 6.80
N ALA A 66 -7.16 -7.81 7.69
CA ALA A 66 -7.57 -8.10 9.06
C ALA A 66 -8.86 -8.94 9.13
N LYS A 67 -9.83 -8.68 8.25
CA LYS A 67 -11.09 -9.46 8.18
C LYS A 67 -10.85 -10.89 7.69
N VAL A 68 -9.95 -11.08 6.72
CA VAL A 68 -9.59 -12.41 6.21
C VAL A 68 -8.87 -13.21 7.30
N GLN A 69 -7.86 -12.62 7.94
CA GLN A 69 -7.13 -13.25 9.07
C GLN A 69 -8.06 -13.66 10.21
N ALA A 70 -8.99 -12.78 10.59
CA ALA A 70 -9.94 -13.08 11.64
C ALA A 70 -10.86 -14.26 11.29
N ARG A 71 -11.24 -14.42 10.01
CA ARG A 71 -12.06 -15.55 9.56
C ARG A 71 -11.27 -16.85 9.52
N GLU A 72 -10.01 -16.83 9.07
CA GLU A 72 -9.14 -18.01 9.08
C GLU A 72 -8.93 -18.53 10.51
N HIS A 73 -8.69 -17.64 11.47
CA HIS A 73 -8.55 -18.00 12.88
C HIS A 73 -9.84 -18.58 13.51
N GLN A 74 -11.02 -18.29 12.97
CA GLN A 74 -12.29 -18.84 13.46
C GLN A 74 -12.62 -20.22 12.89
N LEU A 75 -11.94 -20.63 11.81
CA LEU A 75 -12.16 -21.90 11.12
C LEU A 75 -11.13 -22.98 11.51
N GLN A 76 -10.09 -22.61 12.26
CA GLN A 76 -9.10 -23.50 12.87
C GLN A 76 -9.52 -23.94 14.27
#